data_AF-A0A5C1AGF1-F1
#
_entry.id   AF-A0A5C1AGF1-F1
#
_cell.length_a   1.000
_cell.length_b   1.000
_cell.length_c   1.000
_cell.angle_alpha   90.00
_cell.angle_beta   90.00
_cell.angle_gamma   90.00
#
_symmetry.space_group_name_H-M   'P 1'
#
loop_
_entity.id
_entity.type
_entity.pdbx_description
1 polymer ?
#
loop_
_entity_poly.entity_id
_entity_poly.type
_entity_poly.pdbx_seq_one_letter_code
_entity_poly.pdbx_strand_id
1 'polypeptide(L)'
;MIRYRRLEHRFVRTFPDCIEPGIFYVSLEFGTTTHSCCCGCGEEVVTPLSPSGWKITFDGETVSLWPSVGSWTLRCSSHYVIDRGRVLEDGDPTFLPRLMAEIPPIEGGEYLYFDNAIVCGWTRLDPGEVVLHGIWDVFLVRDGRRLRALGEPRLG
;
A
#
# COMPACT_ATOMS: atom_id res chain seq x y z
N MET A 1 1.93 5.00 12.43
CA MET A 1 3.31 4.95 12.95
C MET A 1 3.89 3.58 12.67
N ILE A 2 4.88 3.53 11.78
CA ILE A 2 5.61 2.33 11.41
C ILE A 2 6.66 2.00 12.48
N ARG A 3 6.62 0.76 12.97
CA ARG A 3 7.57 0.23 13.96
C ARG A 3 8.80 -0.36 13.28
N TYR A 4 8.60 -1.13 12.21
CA TYR A 4 9.67 -1.77 11.46
C TYR A 4 10.03 -0.91 10.26
N ARG A 5 11.10 -0.11 10.39
CA ARG A 5 11.54 0.84 9.36
C ARG A 5 12.45 0.25 8.28
N ARG A 6 12.92 -0.97 8.50
CA ARG A 6 13.73 -1.72 7.55
C ARG A 6 13.37 -3.19 7.62
N LEU A 7 13.38 -3.86 6.48
CA LEU A 7 13.15 -5.28 6.32
C LEU A 7 14.39 -5.94 5.73
N GLU A 8 14.76 -7.09 6.27
CA GLU A 8 15.68 -8.02 5.62
C GLU A 8 14.86 -8.92 4.69
N HIS A 9 15.27 -9.05 3.43
CA HIS A 9 14.57 -9.92 2.50
C HIS A 9 15.10 -11.35 2.59
N ARG A 10 14.22 -12.34 2.44
CA ARG A 10 14.60 -13.75 2.35
C ARG A 10 13.85 -14.43 1.21
N PHE A 11 14.61 -14.94 0.25
CA PHE A 11 14.04 -15.84 -0.75
C PHE A 11 13.83 -17.21 -0.13
N VAL A 12 12.59 -17.68 -0.16
CA VAL A 12 12.18 -18.96 0.40
C VAL A 12 11.40 -19.74 -0.63
N ARG A 13 11.49 -21.06 -0.55
CA ARG A 13 10.66 -21.94 -1.37
C ARG A 13 9.23 -21.94 -0.83
N THR A 14 9.10 -22.31 0.44
CA THR A 14 7.86 -22.31 1.22
C THR A 14 7.96 -21.30 2.35
N PHE A 15 6.85 -20.64 2.66
CA PHE A 15 6.79 -19.71 3.79
C PHE A 15 6.93 -20.45 5.13
N PRO A 16 7.54 -19.82 6.15
CA PRO A 16 7.58 -20.40 7.49
C PRO A 16 6.18 -20.39 8.13
N ASP A 17 5.94 -21.29 9.09
CA ASP A 17 4.67 -21.35 9.83
C ASP A 17 4.39 -20.08 10.63
N CYS A 18 5.45 -19.39 11.05
CA CYS A 18 5.39 -18.11 11.76
C CYS A 18 6.16 -17.05 10.99
N ILE A 19 5.48 -15.99 10.58
CA ILE A 19 6.09 -14.86 9.88
C ILE A 19 6.83 -13.97 10.87
N GLU A 20 8.16 -13.92 10.77
CA GLU A 20 9.00 -13.12 11.67
C GLU A 20 8.86 -11.62 11.38
N PRO A 21 8.69 -10.77 12.42
CA PRO A 21 8.72 -9.33 12.23
C PRO A 21 10.07 -8.82 11.72
N GLY A 22 10.04 -7.89 10.77
CA GLY A 22 11.27 -7.33 10.18
C GLY A 22 11.85 -8.15 9.03
N ILE A 23 11.23 -9.29 8.67
CA ILE A 23 11.64 -10.09 7.52
C ILE A 23 10.60 -9.96 6.39
N PHE A 24 11.08 -9.77 5.17
CA PHE A 24 10.30 -9.75 3.94
C PHE A 24 10.53 -11.04 3.16
N TYR A 25 9.59 -11.99 3.26
CA TYR A 25 9.72 -13.27 2.59
C TYR A 25 9.23 -13.20 1.15
N VAL A 26 10.01 -13.76 0.24
CA VAL A 26 9.71 -13.83 -1.18
C VAL A 26 9.71 -15.28 -1.62
N SER A 27 8.58 -15.79 -2.10
CA SER A 27 8.51 -17.07 -2.81
C SER A 27 8.25 -16.84 -4.28
N LEU A 28 9.26 -17.16 -5.10
CA LEU A 28 9.13 -17.15 -6.55
C LEU A 28 8.30 -18.34 -7.06
N GLU A 29 8.33 -19.48 -6.34
CA GLU A 29 7.55 -20.67 -6.69
C GLU A 29 6.04 -20.41 -6.55
N PHE A 30 5.63 -19.69 -5.50
CA PHE A 30 4.24 -19.29 -5.30
C PHE A 30 3.90 -17.91 -5.88
N GLY A 31 4.87 -17.23 -6.50
CA GLY A 31 4.70 -15.87 -7.01
C GLY A 31 4.09 -14.94 -5.97
N THR A 32 4.56 -14.97 -4.73
CA THR A 32 3.93 -14.27 -3.60
C THR A 32 5.00 -13.77 -2.64
N THR A 33 4.73 -12.66 -1.97
CA THR A 33 5.52 -12.20 -0.83
C THR A 33 4.66 -12.11 0.42
N THR A 34 5.28 -12.29 1.58
CA THR A 34 4.62 -12.10 2.88
C THR A 34 5.57 -11.50 3.89
N HIS A 35 5.01 -10.72 4.82
CA HIS A 35 5.72 -10.14 5.95
C HIS A 35 4.74 -9.81 7.08
N SER A 36 5.25 -9.71 8.30
CA SER A 36 4.46 -9.18 9.42
C SER A 36 4.29 -7.67 9.23
N CYS A 37 3.08 -7.16 9.43
CA CYS A 37 2.72 -5.77 9.18
C CYS A 37 3.71 -4.79 9.86
N CYS A 38 4.27 -3.88 9.08
CA CYS A 38 5.35 -3.00 9.53
C CYS A 38 4.94 -1.99 10.62
N CYS A 39 3.64 -1.77 10.84
CA CYS A 39 3.17 -1.01 12.00
C CYS A 39 3.43 -1.73 13.33
N GLY A 40 3.64 -3.05 13.30
CA GLY A 40 3.90 -3.88 14.45
C GLY A 40 2.67 -4.44 15.15
N CYS A 41 1.51 -4.48 14.48
CA CYS A 41 0.31 -5.13 15.01
C CYS A 41 0.39 -6.67 15.03
N GLY A 42 1.37 -7.26 14.33
CA GLY A 42 1.58 -8.71 14.27
C GLY A 42 0.79 -9.44 13.19
N GLU A 43 -0.15 -8.77 12.52
CA GLU A 43 -0.93 -9.34 11.41
C GLU A 43 -0.02 -9.66 10.21
N GLU A 44 -0.31 -10.76 9.53
CA GLU A 44 0.36 -11.14 8.29
C GLU A 44 -0.16 -10.31 7.11
N VAL A 45 0.77 -9.81 6.30
CA VAL A 45 0.46 -9.12 5.05
C VAL A 45 0.94 -9.98 3.90
N VAL A 46 0.00 -10.45 3.08
CA VAL A 46 0.28 -11.22 1.87
C VAL A 46 0.09 -10.32 0.66
N THR A 47 1.09 -10.28 -0.22
CA THR A 47 1.04 -9.51 -1.47
C THR A 47 1.39 -10.44 -2.65
N PRO A 48 0.37 -11.02 -3.31
CA PRO A 48 0.56 -11.85 -4.49
C PRO A 48 1.18 -11.05 -5.63
N LEU A 49 2.18 -11.65 -6.29
CA LEU A 49 2.89 -11.02 -7.38
C LEU A 49 2.20 -11.31 -8.70
N SER A 50 1.91 -10.26 -9.48
CA SER A 50 1.33 -10.39 -10.80
C SER A 50 1.61 -9.17 -11.69
N PRO A 51 1.44 -9.28 -13.01
CA PRO A 51 1.63 -8.14 -13.92
C PRO A 51 0.71 -6.94 -13.61
N SER A 52 -0.49 -7.21 -13.09
CA SER A 52 -1.50 -6.19 -12.74
C SER A 52 -1.58 -5.86 -11.24
N GLY A 53 -0.85 -6.59 -10.39
CA GLY A 53 -0.82 -6.39 -8.94
C GLY A 53 0.57 -6.01 -8.44
N TRP A 54 0.99 -6.62 -7.32
CA TRP A 54 2.30 -6.35 -6.75
C TRP A 54 3.44 -6.94 -7.60
N LYS A 55 4.57 -6.25 -7.56
CA LYS A 55 5.80 -6.54 -8.28
C LYS A 55 6.94 -6.28 -7.32
N ILE A 56 7.96 -7.13 -7.40
CA ILE A 56 9.22 -6.88 -6.71
C ILE A 56 10.30 -6.47 -7.69
N THR A 57 11.24 -5.68 -7.21
CA THR A 57 12.55 -5.50 -7.85
C THR A 57 13.62 -5.99 -6.89
N PHE A 58 14.57 -6.79 -7.38
CA PHE A 58 15.75 -7.21 -6.64
C PHE A 58 16.99 -6.80 -7.42
N ASP A 59 17.85 -5.99 -6.81
CA ASP A 59 19.06 -5.45 -7.45
C ASP A 59 20.33 -6.24 -7.12
N GLY A 60 20.19 -7.39 -6.45
CA GLY A 60 21.31 -8.21 -5.95
C GLY A 60 21.63 -7.98 -4.47
N GLU A 61 21.16 -6.87 -3.88
CA GLU A 61 21.39 -6.53 -2.47
C GLU A 61 20.10 -6.25 -1.71
N THR A 62 19.13 -5.59 -2.36
CA THR A 62 17.90 -5.11 -1.71
C THR A 62 16.67 -5.43 -2.54
N VAL A 63 15.53 -5.51 -1.85
CA VAL A 63 14.22 -5.71 -2.47
C VAL A 63 13.35 -4.48 -2.28
N SER A 64 12.71 -4.05 -3.36
CA SER A 64 11.58 -3.10 -3.34
C SER A 64 10.29 -3.83 -3.73
N LEU A 65 9.17 -3.42 -3.13
CA LEU A 65 7.83 -3.86 -3.49
C LEU A 65 7.06 -2.67 -4.06
N TRP A 66 6.35 -2.89 -5.15
CA TRP A 66 5.51 -1.91 -5.82
C TRP A 66 4.19 -2.58 -6.25
N PRO A 67 3.03 -1.94 -6.14
CA PRO A 67 2.80 -0.63 -5.50
C PRO A 67 2.91 -0.74 -3.96
N SER A 68 2.58 0.34 -3.27
CA SER A 68 2.50 0.46 -1.82
C SER A 68 1.60 -0.62 -1.20
N VAL A 69 1.80 -0.84 0.10
CA VAL A 69 1.01 -1.77 0.90
C VAL A 69 -0.01 -0.98 1.69
N GLY A 70 -1.29 -1.11 1.34
CA GLY A 70 -2.42 -0.57 2.11
C GLY A 70 -3.14 -1.68 2.89
N SER A 71 -3.12 -1.60 4.23
CA SER A 71 -3.73 -2.60 5.12
C SER A 71 -5.11 -2.17 5.63
N TRP A 72 -5.97 -1.63 4.77
CA TRP A 72 -7.26 -1.02 5.13
C TRP A 72 -8.27 -1.98 5.78
N THR A 73 -8.15 -3.28 5.50
CA THR A 73 -8.97 -4.33 6.11
C THR A 73 -8.47 -4.73 7.50
N LEU A 74 -7.24 -4.36 7.86
CA LEU A 74 -6.67 -4.59 9.19
C LEU A 74 -7.03 -3.43 10.12
N ARG A 75 -7.14 -3.73 11.42
CA ARG A 75 -7.40 -2.73 12.48
C ARG A 75 -6.38 -1.59 12.53
N CYS A 76 -5.15 -1.84 12.08
CA CYS A 76 -4.11 -0.82 12.05
C CYS A 76 -4.24 0.17 10.89
N SER A 77 -4.94 -0.21 9.81
CA SER A 77 -5.11 0.59 8.59
C SER A 77 -3.81 1.24 8.10
N SER A 78 -2.67 0.56 8.26
CA SER A 78 -1.36 1.12 7.94
C SER A 78 -1.15 1.19 6.43
N HIS A 79 -0.39 2.20 6.00
CA HIS A 79 0.04 2.37 4.61
C HIS A 79 1.52 2.70 4.54
N TYR A 80 2.23 1.99 3.68
CA TYR A 80 3.68 2.15 3.52
C TYR A 80 4.18 1.65 2.19
N VAL A 81 5.36 2.14 1.79
CA VAL A 81 6.13 1.63 0.65
C VAL A 81 7.32 0.85 1.17
N ILE A 82 7.63 -0.30 0.56
CA ILE A 82 8.90 -1.01 0.78
C ILE A 82 9.84 -0.66 -0.37
N ASP A 83 10.88 0.11 -0.08
CA ASP A 83 11.85 0.55 -1.08
C ASP A 83 13.29 0.25 -0.64
N ARG A 84 13.98 -0.63 -1.38
CA ARG A 84 15.34 -1.09 -1.09
C ARG A 84 15.50 -1.54 0.36
N GLY A 85 14.52 -2.32 0.81
CA GLY A 85 14.38 -2.79 2.19
C GLY A 85 13.98 -1.73 3.22
N ARG A 86 13.85 -0.43 2.87
CA ARG A 86 13.31 0.59 3.79
C ARG A 86 11.78 0.59 3.75
N VAL A 87 11.16 0.83 4.90
CA VAL A 87 9.72 1.06 5.00
C VAL A 87 9.48 2.55 5.14
N LEU A 88 8.80 3.13 4.15
CA LEU A 88 8.47 4.56 4.07
C LEU A 88 7.00 4.74 4.43
N GLU A 89 6.69 5.63 5.36
CA GLU A 89 5.32 6.00 5.76
C GLU A 89 5.03 7.47 5.46
N ASP A 90 3.79 7.88 5.66
CA ASP A 90 3.38 9.28 5.57
C ASP A 90 4.28 10.16 6.46
N GLY A 91 4.89 11.18 5.85
CA GLY A 91 5.91 12.04 6.45
C GLY A 91 7.37 11.73 6.06
N ASP A 92 7.69 10.60 5.42
CA ASP A 92 9.03 10.44 4.80
C ASP A 92 9.08 11.22 3.47
N PRO A 93 10.10 12.07 3.22
CA PRO A 93 10.17 12.87 1.99
C PRO A 93 10.26 12.03 0.71
N THR A 94 10.65 10.77 0.81
CA THR A 94 10.72 9.81 -0.31
C THR A 94 9.40 9.09 -0.54
N PHE A 95 8.49 9.10 0.45
CA PHE A 95 7.22 8.38 0.38
C PHE A 95 6.31 8.95 -0.71
N LEU A 96 6.06 10.26 -0.70
CA LEU A 96 5.17 10.89 -1.69
C LEU A 96 5.65 10.68 -3.14
N PRO A 97 6.93 10.93 -3.51
CA PRO A 97 7.40 10.63 -4.86
C PRO A 97 7.23 9.17 -5.28
N ARG A 98 7.44 8.22 -4.35
CA ARG A 98 7.25 6.79 -4.63
C ARG A 98 5.80 6.44 -4.85
N LEU A 99 4.92 6.95 -3.98
CA LEU A 99 3.49 6.76 -4.07
C LEU A 99 2.94 7.40 -5.35
N MET A 100 3.41 8.59 -5.73
CA MET A 100 3.03 9.26 -6.98
C MET A 100 3.49 8.50 -8.22
N ALA A 101 4.59 7.74 -8.15
CA ALA A 101 5.01 6.89 -9.26
C ALA A 101 4.10 5.67 -9.48
N GLU A 102 3.18 5.39 -8.54
CA GLU A 102 2.14 4.38 -8.71
C GLU A 102 0.96 4.87 -9.57
N ILE A 103 0.85 6.19 -9.74
CA ILE A 103 -0.25 6.85 -10.43
C ILE A 103 -0.05 6.72 -11.94
N PRO A 104 -1.00 6.11 -12.69
CA PRO A 104 -0.95 6.19 -14.15
C PRO A 104 -1.08 7.65 -14.60
N PRO A 105 -0.34 8.09 -15.62
CA PRO A 105 -0.46 9.45 -16.12
C PRO A 105 -1.89 9.70 -16.61
N ILE A 106 -2.61 10.63 -15.95
CA ILE A 106 -3.90 11.14 -16.40
C ILE A 106 -3.65 12.54 -16.96
N GLU A 107 -4.04 12.80 -18.20
CA GLU A 107 -3.96 14.15 -18.78
C GLU A 107 -4.90 15.11 -18.04
N GLY A 108 -4.36 16.18 -17.46
CA GLY A 108 -5.12 17.34 -17.00
C GLY A 108 -5.85 17.23 -15.65
N GLY A 109 -5.59 16.19 -14.85
CA GLY A 109 -6.20 16.03 -13.51
C GLY A 109 -5.33 16.54 -12.36
N GLU A 110 -5.96 17.14 -11.33
CA GLU A 110 -5.31 17.38 -10.03
C GLU A 110 -5.52 16.16 -9.12
N TYR A 111 -4.46 15.72 -8.43
CA TYR A 111 -4.54 14.69 -7.39
C TYR A 111 -4.55 15.33 -6.02
N LEU A 112 -5.34 14.77 -5.11
CA LEU A 112 -5.33 15.15 -3.70
C LEU A 112 -4.92 13.94 -2.87
N TYR A 113 -4.18 14.17 -1.78
CA TYR A 113 -3.91 13.13 -0.80
C TYR A 113 -4.87 13.28 0.37
N PHE A 114 -5.63 12.23 0.69
CA PHE A 114 -6.59 12.23 1.79
C PHE A 114 -6.53 10.89 2.52
N ASP A 115 -6.26 10.93 3.83
CA ASP A 115 -6.28 9.77 4.72
C ASP A 115 -5.58 8.54 4.13
N ASN A 116 -4.33 8.76 3.72
CA ASN A 116 -3.46 7.78 3.08
C ASN A 116 -3.91 7.24 1.70
N ALA A 117 -4.86 7.89 1.06
CA ALA A 117 -5.28 7.57 -0.30
C ALA A 117 -4.93 8.72 -1.25
N ILE A 118 -4.51 8.37 -2.47
CA ILE A 118 -4.44 9.33 -3.56
C ILE A 118 -5.80 9.37 -4.25
N VAL A 119 -6.39 10.54 -4.26
CA VAL A 119 -7.71 10.85 -4.81
C VAL A 119 -7.54 11.50 -6.17
N CYS A 120 -8.13 10.90 -7.19
CA CYS A 120 -8.17 11.39 -8.57
C CYS A 120 -9.52 12.02 -8.95
N GLY A 121 -10.51 11.99 -8.05
CA GLY A 121 -11.80 12.65 -8.27
C GLY A 121 -12.68 12.61 -7.04
N TRP A 122 -13.78 13.36 -7.04
CA TRP A 122 -14.76 13.34 -5.96
C TRP A 122 -16.17 13.65 -6.45
N THR A 123 -17.16 13.18 -5.70
CA THR A 123 -18.58 13.41 -5.95
C THR A 123 -19.27 13.79 -4.64
N ARG A 124 -19.86 14.99 -4.56
CA ARG A 124 -20.67 15.37 -3.38
C ARG A 124 -22.00 14.63 -3.42
N LEU A 125 -22.36 14.00 -2.30
CA LEU A 125 -23.67 13.37 -2.11
C LEU A 125 -24.60 14.32 -1.36
N ASP A 126 -24.18 14.79 -0.19
CA ASP A 126 -24.95 15.63 0.73
C ASP A 126 -24.04 16.68 1.41
N PRO A 127 -24.58 17.67 2.12
CA PRO A 127 -23.78 18.55 2.98
C PRO A 127 -22.97 17.72 3.99
N GLY A 128 -21.65 17.81 3.94
CA GLY A 128 -20.75 17.03 4.79
C GLY A 128 -20.42 15.62 4.25
N GLU A 129 -21.02 15.17 3.15
CA GLU A 129 -20.78 13.84 2.57
C GLU A 129 -20.23 13.90 1.14
N VAL A 130 -19.06 13.30 0.94
CA VAL A 130 -18.43 13.18 -0.37
C VAL A 130 -17.94 11.74 -0.61
N VAL A 131 -18.05 11.28 -1.84
CA VAL A 131 -17.37 10.08 -2.32
C VAL A 131 -16.05 10.54 -2.94
N LEU A 132 -14.93 10.05 -2.42
CA LEU A 132 -13.62 10.25 -3.04
C LEU A 132 -13.31 9.03 -3.90
N HIS A 133 -12.93 9.30 -5.15
CA HIS A 133 -12.44 8.31 -6.10
C HIS A 133 -10.92 8.29 -5.95
N GLY A 134 -10.42 7.31 -5.21
CA GLY A 134 -8.99 7.02 -5.13
C GLY A 134 -8.49 6.27 -6.35
N ILE A 135 -7.18 6.19 -6.50
CA ILE A 135 -6.55 5.44 -7.61
C ILE A 135 -6.74 3.93 -7.44
N TRP A 136 -6.83 3.46 -6.20
CA TRP A 136 -6.93 2.05 -5.85
C TRP A 136 -8.28 1.68 -5.22
N ASP A 137 -9.02 2.65 -4.72
CA ASP A 137 -10.26 2.43 -4.00
C ASP A 137 -11.20 3.66 -4.07
N VAL A 138 -12.50 3.44 -3.93
CA VAL A 138 -13.49 4.51 -3.75
C VAL A 138 -13.91 4.51 -2.29
N PHE A 139 -14.06 5.65 -1.64
CA PHE A 139 -14.48 5.69 -0.24
C PHE A 139 -15.40 6.87 0.10
N LEU A 140 -16.32 6.63 1.04
CA LEU A 140 -17.21 7.65 1.57
C LEU A 140 -16.49 8.43 2.68
N VAL A 141 -16.54 9.75 2.59
CA VAL A 141 -16.09 10.68 3.61
C VAL A 141 -17.30 11.45 4.14
N ARG A 142 -17.51 11.40 5.44
CA ARG A 142 -18.56 12.17 6.14
C ARG A 142 -17.92 13.02 7.22
N ASP A 143 -18.20 14.32 7.21
CA ASP A 143 -17.65 15.30 8.16
C ASP A 143 -16.11 15.25 8.25
N GLY A 144 -15.46 15.06 7.10
CA GLY A 144 -14.00 14.96 7.00
C GLY A 144 -13.40 13.64 7.48
N ARG A 145 -14.21 12.61 7.79
CA ARG A 145 -13.76 11.29 8.21
C ARG A 145 -14.08 10.22 7.18
N ARG A 146 -13.09 9.39 6.84
CA ARG A 146 -13.27 8.19 6.01
C ARG A 146 -14.10 7.17 6.77
N LEU A 147 -15.22 6.75 6.18
CA LEU A 147 -16.13 5.78 6.80
C LEU A 147 -15.89 4.35 6.33
N ARG A 148 -15.67 4.12 5.02
CA ARG A 148 -15.42 2.79 4.44
C ARG A 148 -15.00 2.87 2.95
N ALA A 149 -14.13 1.97 2.52
CA ALA A 149 -13.89 1.69 1.10
C ALA A 149 -15.09 0.96 0.46
N LEU A 150 -15.69 1.58 -0.56
CA LEU A 150 -16.89 1.16 -1.26
C LEU A 150 -16.62 0.21 -2.46
N GLY A 151 -15.37 0.07 -2.90
CA GLY A 151 -14.98 -0.83 -4.01
C GLY A 151 -13.77 -0.32 -4.79
N GLU A 152 -13.43 -1.00 -5.89
CA GLU A 152 -12.41 -0.54 -6.84
C GLU A 152 -12.91 0.68 -7.63
N PRO A 153 -12.02 1.63 -7.95
CA PRO A 153 -12.36 2.81 -8.72
C PRO A 153 -12.67 2.43 -10.16
N ARG A 154 -13.84 2.85 -10.63
CA ARG A 154 -14.15 2.84 -12.06
C ARG A 154 -13.46 4.04 -12.69
N LEU A 155 -12.21 3.85 -13.11
CA LEU A 155 -11.57 4.77 -14.04
C LEU A 155 -12.32 4.62 -15.38
N GLY A 156 -13.25 5.55 -15.61
CA GLY A 156 -14.02 5.67 -16.85
C GLY A 156 -13.27 6.47 -17.91
#